data_AF-A0A2C5Y127-F1
#
_entry.id   AF-A0A2C5Y127-F1
#
_cell.length_a   1.000
_cell.length_b   1.000
_cell.length_c   1.000
_cell.angle_alpha   90.00
_cell.angle_beta   90.00
_cell.angle_gamma   90.00
#
_symmetry.space_group_name_H-M   'P 1'
#
loop_
_entity.id
_entity.type
_entity.pdbx_description
1 polymer ?
#
loop_
_entity_poly.entity_id
_entity_poly.type
_entity_poly.pdbx_seq_one_letter_code
_entity_poly.pdbx_strand_id
1 'polypeptide(L)'
;MSPGPARPQIVGPDSGPEAPFPLRMQGSVISGFGRGSKELGIPTANLPVDASSTPWIQDIASGVYFGWAALALPDAHPDRPPESAPDALSLFPMVMSIGYNPFYKNTLRSAEVHLLHSFARDFYAAHLRLLILGFIRPERDYSSLDALVRDITTDCDVARASLARPAWKLPAASSQGAAWLLRPLDSQHDDDSNANASND
;
A
#
# COMPACT_ATOMS: atom_id res chain seq x y z
N MET A 1 -4.77 -26.94 21.41
CA MET A 1 -5.13 -26.33 20.12
C MET A 1 -4.04 -26.73 19.13
N SER A 2 -4.38 -27.48 18.08
CA SER A 2 -3.42 -27.74 17.00
C SER A 2 -3.01 -26.39 16.39
N PRO A 3 -1.71 -26.13 16.15
CA PRO A 3 -1.32 -24.93 15.42
C PRO A 3 -2.06 -24.94 14.08
N GLY A 4 -2.72 -23.83 13.76
CA GLY A 4 -3.35 -23.67 12.45
C GLY A 4 -2.35 -23.89 11.31
N PRO A 5 -2.83 -24.08 10.07
CA PRO A 5 -1.93 -24.27 8.93
C PRO A 5 -0.89 -23.14 8.86
N ALA A 6 0.35 -23.51 8.54
CA ALA A 6 1.44 -22.55 8.38
C ALA A 6 1.06 -21.50 7.33
N ARG A 7 1.39 -20.24 7.60
CA ARG A 7 1.09 -19.14 6.68
C ARG A 7 1.87 -19.34 5.37
N PRO A 8 1.24 -19.11 4.20
CA PRO A 8 1.94 -19.17 2.93
C PRO A 8 3.04 -18.09 2.89
N GLN A 9 4.18 -18.42 2.28
CA GLN A 9 5.33 -17.52 2.16
C GLN A 9 5.26 -16.62 0.91
N ILE A 10 4.37 -16.94 -0.03
CA ILE A 10 4.01 -16.14 -1.20
C ILE A 10 2.50 -16.21 -1.41
N VAL A 11 1.90 -15.19 -2.02
CA VAL A 11 0.45 -15.14 -2.30
C VAL A 11 0.16 -14.75 -3.75
N GLY A 12 -0.97 -15.20 -4.29
CA GLY A 12 -1.35 -14.97 -5.69
C GLY A 12 -0.61 -15.88 -6.69
N PRO A 13 -1.10 -16.00 -7.94
CA PRO A 13 -0.58 -16.94 -8.92
C PRO A 13 0.75 -16.46 -9.52
N ASP A 14 1.47 -17.39 -10.17
CA ASP A 14 2.74 -17.06 -10.82
C ASP A 14 2.59 -16.20 -12.08
N SER A 15 1.37 -16.16 -12.65
CA SER A 15 0.99 -15.33 -13.80
C SER A 15 0.86 -13.84 -13.48
N GLY A 16 0.85 -13.43 -12.21
CA GLY A 16 0.74 -12.04 -11.80
C GLY A 16 -0.54 -11.72 -11.01
N PRO A 17 -0.84 -10.44 -10.79
CA PRO A 17 -2.09 -10.00 -10.18
C PRO A 17 -3.33 -10.43 -10.98
N GLU A 18 -4.41 -10.78 -10.29
CA GLU A 18 -5.71 -11.09 -10.87
C GLU A 18 -6.76 -10.09 -10.38
N ALA A 19 -7.90 -9.99 -11.09
CA ALA A 19 -8.99 -9.12 -10.69
C ALA A 19 -9.41 -9.35 -9.22
N PRO A 20 -9.62 -8.28 -8.43
CA PRO A 20 -9.78 -6.89 -8.84
C PRO A 20 -8.47 -6.08 -8.94
N PHE A 21 -7.31 -6.71 -8.80
CA PHE A 21 -6.01 -6.03 -8.87
C PHE A 21 -5.56 -5.78 -10.31
N PRO A 22 -4.78 -4.71 -10.56
CA PRO A 22 -4.28 -3.74 -9.60
C PRO A 22 -5.33 -2.68 -9.19
N LEU A 23 -5.33 -2.30 -7.91
CA LEU A 23 -6.10 -1.17 -7.40
C LEU A 23 -5.19 0.04 -7.18
N ARG A 24 -5.75 1.24 -7.32
CA ARG A 24 -5.01 2.51 -7.24
C ARG A 24 -5.52 3.34 -6.07
N MET A 25 -4.61 3.95 -5.33
CA MET A 25 -4.91 4.92 -4.28
C MET A 25 -3.83 6.00 -4.25
N GLN A 26 -4.19 7.25 -3.97
CA GLN A 26 -3.21 8.31 -3.77
C GLN A 26 -3.66 9.33 -2.74
N GLY A 27 -2.70 10.07 -2.17
CA GLY A 27 -2.99 11.20 -1.29
C GLY A 27 -1.74 11.69 -0.58
N SER A 28 -1.88 12.82 0.11
CA SER A 28 -0.86 13.30 1.05
C SER A 28 -0.87 12.46 2.31
N VAL A 29 0.31 12.11 2.81
CA VAL A 29 0.45 11.37 4.08
C VAL A 29 -0.05 12.22 5.23
N ILE A 30 -1.02 11.71 5.98
CA ILE A 30 -1.61 12.37 7.14
C ILE A 30 -1.16 11.71 8.46
N SER A 31 -1.22 12.47 9.55
CA SER A 31 -0.99 11.93 10.89
C SER A 31 -2.08 10.92 11.26
N GLY A 32 -1.66 9.73 11.70
CA GLY A 32 -2.55 8.75 12.31
C GLY A 32 -2.84 9.04 13.77
N PHE A 33 -3.41 8.06 14.47
CA PHE A 33 -3.79 8.17 15.88
C PHE A 33 -2.69 7.79 16.88
N GLY A 34 -1.42 7.82 16.46
CA GLY A 34 -0.27 7.64 17.35
C GLY A 34 -0.21 6.31 18.10
N ARG A 35 -0.61 5.19 17.46
CA ARG A 35 -0.69 3.86 18.10
C ARG A 35 0.66 3.16 18.34
N GLY A 36 1.76 3.90 18.39
CA GLY A 36 3.09 3.35 18.69
C GLY A 36 3.72 2.49 17.59
N SER A 37 3.14 2.40 16.38
CA SER A 37 3.69 1.59 15.28
C SER A 37 5.15 1.91 14.94
N LYS A 38 5.54 3.17 15.11
CA LYS A 38 6.94 3.64 15.00
C LYS A 38 7.86 3.04 16.06
N GLU A 39 7.42 2.94 17.31
CA GLU A 39 8.18 2.33 18.41
C GLU A 39 8.33 0.81 18.24
N LEU A 40 7.42 0.20 17.48
CA LEU A 40 7.47 -1.22 17.10
C LEU A 40 8.36 -1.49 15.87
N GLY A 41 8.96 -0.45 15.29
CA GLY A 41 9.78 -0.57 14.07
C GLY A 41 8.98 -0.77 12.79
N ILE A 42 7.66 -0.52 12.81
CA ILE A 42 6.74 -0.70 11.69
C ILE A 42 5.95 0.60 11.46
N PRO A 43 6.61 1.72 11.11
CA PRO A 43 5.91 3.00 10.91
C PRO A 43 4.90 2.90 9.77
N THR A 44 3.67 3.36 10.02
CA THR A 44 2.59 3.41 9.02
C THR A 44 2.27 4.84 8.62
N ALA A 45 2.16 5.09 7.32
CA ALA A 45 1.60 6.30 6.75
C ALA A 45 0.09 6.12 6.60
N ASN A 46 -0.69 7.12 7.02
CA ASN A 46 -2.14 7.12 6.83
C ASN A 46 -2.45 7.90 5.55
N LEU A 47 -3.39 7.39 4.74
CA LEU A 47 -3.91 8.11 3.58
C LEU A 47 -5.38 8.48 3.79
N PRO A 48 -5.82 9.64 3.27
CA PRO A 48 -7.24 9.99 3.28
C PRO A 48 -8.02 8.96 2.47
N VAL A 49 -9.12 8.49 3.04
CA VAL A 49 -10.08 7.64 2.33
C VAL A 49 -11.21 8.53 1.84
N ASP A 50 -11.28 8.72 0.52
CA ASP A 50 -12.34 9.46 -0.14
C ASP A 50 -12.99 8.56 -1.20
N ALA A 51 -14.32 8.47 -1.16
CA ALA A 51 -15.11 7.68 -2.08
C ALA A 51 -15.01 8.18 -3.53
N SER A 52 -14.68 9.46 -3.75
CA SER A 52 -14.50 10.02 -5.10
C SER A 52 -13.24 9.47 -5.79
N SER A 53 -12.15 9.32 -5.04
CA SER A 53 -10.84 8.92 -5.56
C SER A 53 -10.52 7.44 -5.32
N THR A 54 -11.19 6.82 -4.35
CA THR A 54 -10.95 5.44 -3.92
C THR A 54 -12.27 4.66 -3.76
N PRO A 55 -13.17 4.64 -4.76
CA PRO A 55 -14.52 4.08 -4.61
C PRO A 55 -14.53 2.59 -4.24
N TRP A 56 -13.56 1.83 -4.77
CA TRP A 56 -13.41 0.39 -4.54
C TRP A 56 -13.18 0.00 -3.08
N ILE A 57 -12.73 0.92 -2.22
CA ILE A 57 -12.34 0.60 -0.84
C ILE A 57 -13.51 0.19 0.05
N GLN A 58 -14.74 0.55 -0.34
CA GLN A 58 -15.96 0.18 0.38
C GLN A 58 -16.33 -1.29 0.18
N ASP A 59 -16.04 -1.84 -1.01
CA ASP A 59 -16.45 -3.19 -1.40
C ASP A 59 -15.37 -4.25 -1.15
N ILE A 60 -14.13 -3.81 -0.90
CA ILE A 60 -13.01 -4.71 -0.67
C ILE A 60 -12.96 -5.22 0.77
N ALA A 61 -12.52 -6.46 0.97
CA ALA A 61 -12.39 -7.06 2.29
C ALA A 61 -11.44 -6.25 3.21
N SER A 62 -11.73 -6.21 4.52
CA SER A 62 -10.72 -5.75 5.48
C SER A 62 -9.57 -6.76 5.60
N GLY A 63 -8.35 -6.25 5.75
CA GLY A 63 -7.18 -7.09 5.94
C GLY A 63 -5.90 -6.43 5.43
N VAL A 64 -4.89 -7.26 5.20
CA VAL A 64 -3.57 -6.84 4.75
C VAL A 64 -3.40 -7.12 3.27
N TYR A 65 -2.95 -6.11 2.56
CA TYR A 65 -2.66 -6.07 1.14
C TYR A 65 -1.18 -5.75 0.91
N PHE A 66 -0.72 -5.89 -0.32
CA PHE A 66 0.63 -5.53 -0.71
C PHE A 66 0.69 -4.98 -2.13
N GLY A 67 1.79 -4.33 -2.45
CA GLY A 67 2.04 -3.81 -3.79
C GLY A 67 3.21 -2.86 -3.82
N TRP A 68 3.12 -1.88 -4.71
CA TRP A 68 4.14 -0.86 -4.91
C TRP A 68 3.65 0.51 -4.49
N ALA A 69 4.55 1.32 -3.97
CA ALA A 69 4.29 2.69 -3.59
C ALA A 69 5.30 3.64 -4.25
N ALA A 70 4.82 4.72 -4.83
CA ALA A 70 5.63 5.81 -5.33
C ALA A 70 5.49 7.02 -4.39
N LEU A 71 6.60 7.41 -3.77
CA LEU A 71 6.67 8.47 -2.77
C LEU A 71 7.46 9.65 -3.31
N ALA A 72 6.85 10.85 -3.27
CA ALA A 72 7.53 12.11 -3.52
C ALA A 72 8.18 12.59 -2.23
N LEU A 73 9.44 12.20 -2.01
CA LEU A 73 10.17 12.62 -0.82
C LEU A 73 10.40 14.15 -0.83
N PRO A 74 10.18 14.85 0.31
CA PRO A 74 10.44 16.28 0.40
C PRO A 74 11.88 16.63 0.02
N ASP A 75 12.10 17.84 -0.52
CA ASP A 75 13.42 18.23 -1.04
C ASP A 75 14.56 18.06 -0.04
N ALA A 76 14.29 18.38 1.22
CA ALA A 76 15.26 18.31 2.31
C ALA A 76 15.32 16.92 2.99
N HIS A 77 14.61 15.91 2.49
CA HIS A 77 14.58 14.57 3.10
C HIS A 77 15.91 13.84 2.87
N PRO A 78 16.50 13.19 3.90
CA PRO A 78 17.85 12.64 3.80
C PRO A 78 17.91 11.40 2.89
N ASP A 79 16.81 10.68 2.75
CA ASP A 79 16.71 9.50 1.88
C ASP A 79 16.30 9.86 0.44
N ARG A 80 16.16 11.16 0.12
CA ARG A 80 15.90 11.59 -1.26
C ARG A 80 17.19 11.40 -2.07
N PRO A 81 17.15 10.74 -3.25
CA PRO A 81 18.34 10.61 -4.08
C PRO A 81 18.91 11.98 -4.47
N PRO A 82 20.23 12.18 -4.42
CA PRO A 82 20.84 13.43 -4.83
C PRO A 82 20.50 13.73 -6.30
N GLU A 83 20.36 15.00 -6.64
CA GLU A 83 20.05 15.47 -8.02
C GLU A 83 18.71 14.98 -8.57
N SER A 84 17.82 14.48 -7.71
CA SER A 84 16.42 14.18 -8.08
C SER A 84 15.70 15.44 -8.57
N ALA A 85 14.91 15.30 -9.64
CA ALA A 85 13.97 16.34 -10.04
C ALA A 85 13.01 16.69 -8.88
N PRO A 86 12.49 17.93 -8.81
CA PRO A 86 11.56 18.37 -7.77
C PRO A 86 10.39 17.40 -7.53
N ASP A 87 9.88 16.78 -8.59
CA ASP A 87 8.73 15.88 -8.62
C ASP A 87 9.11 14.39 -8.70
N ALA A 88 10.39 14.05 -8.51
CA ALA A 88 10.86 12.68 -8.62
C ALA A 88 10.19 11.76 -7.58
N LEU A 89 9.71 10.62 -8.07
CA LEU A 89 9.08 9.59 -7.26
C LEU A 89 10.07 8.47 -6.94
N SER A 90 10.19 8.13 -5.66
CA SER A 90 10.93 6.95 -5.19
C SER A 90 9.98 5.76 -5.03
N LEU A 91 10.34 4.61 -5.63
CA LEU A 91 9.51 3.41 -5.63
C LEU A 91 9.89 2.47 -4.48
N PHE A 92 8.91 2.02 -3.72
CA PHE A 92 9.09 1.11 -2.59
C PHE A 92 8.06 -0.04 -2.63
N PRO A 93 8.44 -1.27 -2.26
CA PRO A 93 7.44 -2.28 -1.91
C PRO A 93 6.71 -1.84 -0.64
N MET A 94 5.43 -2.18 -0.54
CA MET A 94 4.58 -1.82 0.60
C MET A 94 3.68 -2.97 1.04
N VAL A 95 3.30 -2.93 2.31
CA VAL A 95 2.10 -3.61 2.84
C VAL A 95 1.10 -2.55 3.30
N MET A 96 -0.18 -2.86 3.19
CA MET A 96 -1.26 -1.95 3.52
C MET A 96 -2.33 -2.66 4.35
N SER A 97 -2.71 -2.08 5.48
CA SER A 97 -3.87 -2.49 6.24
C SER A 97 -5.08 -1.67 5.81
N ILE A 98 -6.16 -2.35 5.42
CA ILE A 98 -7.45 -1.73 5.17
C ILE A 98 -8.44 -2.26 6.20
N GLY A 99 -9.10 -1.37 6.91
CA GLY A 99 -10.05 -1.72 7.97
C GLY A 99 -11.09 -0.63 8.17
N TYR A 100 -11.62 -0.56 9.39
CA TYR A 100 -12.55 0.49 9.81
C TYR A 100 -11.95 1.31 10.94
N ASN A 101 -12.24 2.61 10.93
CA ASN A 101 -11.78 3.53 11.96
C ASN A 101 -12.68 3.43 13.21
N PRO A 102 -12.16 2.96 14.37
CA PRO A 102 -12.96 2.81 15.58
C PRO A 102 -13.39 4.14 16.20
N PHE A 103 -12.67 5.24 15.93
CA PHE A 103 -13.05 6.58 16.43
C PHE A 103 -14.30 7.13 15.76
N TYR A 104 -14.62 6.65 14.55
CA TYR A 104 -15.84 6.99 13.82
C TYR A 104 -16.85 5.85 13.87
N LYS A 105 -16.95 5.15 15.01
CA LYS A 105 -17.91 4.04 15.21
C LYS A 105 -17.82 2.95 14.14
N ASN A 106 -16.63 2.75 13.55
CA ASN A 106 -16.40 1.83 12.44
C ASN A 106 -17.27 2.08 11.19
N THR A 107 -17.69 3.32 10.94
CA THR A 107 -18.47 3.65 9.72
C THR A 107 -17.59 4.12 8.56
N LEU A 108 -16.38 4.59 8.86
CA LEU A 108 -15.42 5.06 7.86
C LEU A 108 -14.29 4.05 7.69
N ARG A 109 -13.96 3.74 6.43
CA ARG A 109 -12.80 2.91 6.08
C ARG A 109 -11.51 3.63 6.45
N SER A 110 -10.49 2.87 6.83
CA SER A 110 -9.12 3.36 7.06
C SER A 110 -8.12 2.62 6.18
N ALA A 111 -7.05 3.33 5.82
CA ALA A 111 -5.98 2.86 4.96
C ALA A 111 -4.64 3.26 5.57
N GLU A 112 -3.89 2.26 6.04
CA GLU A 112 -2.58 2.45 6.65
C GLU A 112 -1.53 1.68 5.83
N VAL A 113 -0.49 2.36 5.37
CA VAL A 113 0.56 1.75 4.54
C VAL A 113 1.90 1.78 5.26
N HIS A 114 2.55 0.63 5.30
CA HIS A 114 3.95 0.50 5.71
C HIS A 114 4.79 0.29 4.46
N LEU A 115 5.67 1.25 4.18
CA LEU A 115 6.68 1.12 3.14
C LEU A 115 7.80 0.23 3.68
N LEU A 116 8.24 -0.76 2.90
CA LEU A 116 9.26 -1.73 3.30
C LEU A 116 10.66 -1.13 3.13
N HIS A 117 10.87 0.01 3.79
CA HIS A 117 12.08 0.79 3.79
C HIS A 117 12.24 1.50 5.14
N SER A 118 13.46 1.56 5.64
CA SER A 118 13.81 2.24 6.88
C SER A 118 14.22 3.67 6.58
N PHE A 119 13.29 4.62 6.72
CA PHE A 119 13.56 6.04 6.52
C PHE A 119 14.26 6.66 7.73
N ALA A 120 15.18 7.58 7.47
CA ALA A 120 15.86 8.34 8.52
C ALA A 120 14.98 9.46 9.11
N ARG A 121 13.92 9.90 8.40
CA ARG A 121 12.93 10.89 8.88
C ARG A 121 11.52 10.57 8.41
N ASP A 122 10.54 11.23 9.05
CA ASP A 122 9.15 11.15 8.64
C ASP A 122 8.90 11.99 7.37
N PHE A 123 7.89 11.60 6.60
CA PHE A 123 7.51 12.22 5.32
C PHE A 123 6.02 12.64 5.34
N TYR A 124 5.53 13.22 6.43
CA TYR A 124 4.18 13.79 6.48
C TYR A 124 3.97 14.85 5.39
N ALA A 125 2.73 14.96 4.92
CA ALA A 125 2.30 15.79 3.79
C ALA A 125 2.92 15.42 2.42
N ALA A 126 3.92 14.53 2.36
CA ALA A 126 4.44 14.01 1.10
C ALA A 126 3.34 13.30 0.31
N HIS A 127 3.38 13.44 -1.02
CA HIS A 127 2.45 12.75 -1.90
C HIS A 127 2.86 11.29 -2.07
N LEU A 128 1.90 10.39 -1.87
CA LEU A 128 2.08 8.95 -1.99
C LEU A 128 1.05 8.39 -2.98
N ARG A 129 1.52 7.58 -3.93
CA ARG A 129 0.67 6.77 -4.81
C ARG A 129 0.90 5.31 -4.53
N LEU A 130 -0.17 4.53 -4.52
CA LEU A 130 -0.17 3.10 -4.23
C LEU A 130 -0.76 2.34 -5.43
N LEU A 131 -0.06 1.30 -5.84
CA LEU A 131 -0.54 0.27 -6.74
C LEU A 131 -0.65 -1.04 -5.97
N ILE A 132 -1.86 -1.36 -5.51
CA ILE A 132 -2.17 -2.53 -4.70
C ILE A 132 -2.32 -3.72 -5.65
N LEU A 133 -1.52 -4.78 -5.45
CA LEU A 133 -1.41 -5.91 -6.37
C LEU A 133 -2.04 -7.19 -5.84
N GLY A 134 -2.28 -7.29 -4.53
CA GLY A 134 -2.84 -8.51 -3.98
C GLY A 134 -3.20 -8.41 -2.50
N PHE A 135 -3.92 -9.44 -2.05
CA PHE A 135 -4.32 -9.64 -0.67
C PHE A 135 -3.44 -10.69 0.00
N ILE A 136 -2.98 -10.42 1.22
CA ILE A 136 -2.18 -11.35 2.04
C ILE A 136 -3.08 -12.14 2.97
N ARG A 137 -3.91 -11.48 3.78
CA ARG A 137 -4.71 -12.11 4.83
C ARG A 137 -5.83 -11.19 5.35
N PRO A 138 -6.90 -11.75 5.94
CA PRO A 138 -7.89 -10.96 6.68
C PRO A 138 -7.30 -10.31 7.93
N GLU A 139 -8.06 -9.38 8.50
CA GLU A 139 -7.80 -8.84 9.85
C GLU A 139 -7.69 -9.97 10.88
N ARG A 140 -6.87 -9.75 11.90
CA ARG A 140 -6.63 -10.70 12.98
C ARG A 140 -6.65 -9.96 14.30
N ASP A 141 -7.23 -10.61 15.30
CA ASP A 141 -7.14 -10.18 16.68
C ASP A 141 -5.84 -10.72 17.30
N TYR A 142 -5.20 -9.88 18.12
CA TYR A 142 -3.95 -10.24 18.77
C TYR A 142 -4.10 -10.15 20.29
N SER A 143 -3.71 -11.23 20.96
CA SER A 143 -3.65 -11.29 22.43
C SER A 143 -2.38 -10.69 23.01
N SER A 144 -1.39 -10.36 22.17
CA SER A 144 -0.13 -9.73 22.59
C SER A 144 0.48 -8.90 21.47
N LEU A 145 1.28 -7.90 21.87
CA LEU A 145 2.04 -7.04 20.95
C LEU A 145 3.04 -7.84 20.11
N ASP A 146 3.73 -8.80 20.72
CA ASP A 146 4.68 -9.66 20.00
C ASP A 146 4.01 -10.49 18.91
N ALA A 147 2.78 -10.96 19.14
CA ALA A 147 2.03 -11.68 18.12
C ALA A 147 1.68 -10.78 16.93
N LEU A 148 1.28 -9.53 17.20
CA LEU A 148 1.02 -8.53 16.17
C LEU A 148 2.29 -8.24 15.35
N VAL A 149 3.41 -7.94 16.03
CA VAL A 149 4.69 -7.63 15.37
C VAL A 149 5.14 -8.81 14.49
N ARG A 150 5.10 -10.04 15.01
CA ARG A 150 5.47 -11.24 14.23
C ARG A 150 4.64 -11.40 12.97
N ASP A 151 3.32 -11.17 13.05
CA ASP A 151 2.46 -11.32 11.88
C ASP A 151 2.71 -10.21 10.85
N ILE A 152 3.00 -8.98 11.28
CA ILE A 152 3.36 -7.89 10.37
C ILE A 152 4.73 -8.15 9.71
N THR A 153 5.72 -8.65 10.46
CA THR A 153 7.00 -9.06 9.88
C THR A 153 6.78 -10.13 8.81
N THR A 154 5.94 -11.12 9.10
CA THR A 154 5.55 -12.15 8.13
C THR A 154 4.84 -11.54 6.91
N ASP A 155 3.94 -10.56 7.11
CA ASP A 155 3.28 -9.85 6.01
C ASP A 155 4.29 -9.16 5.09
N CYS A 156 5.30 -8.51 5.67
CA CYS A 156 6.38 -7.86 4.92
C CYS A 156 7.21 -8.85 4.11
N ASP A 157 7.54 -10.01 4.70
CA ASP A 157 8.33 -11.04 4.03
C ASP A 157 7.55 -11.68 2.87
N VAL A 158 6.25 -11.93 3.08
CA VAL A 158 5.33 -12.40 2.05
C VAL A 158 5.24 -11.39 0.90
N ALA A 159 5.13 -10.10 1.21
CA ALA A 159 5.09 -9.04 0.20
C ALA A 159 6.38 -9.00 -0.62
N ARG A 160 7.56 -9.04 0.02
CA ARG A 160 8.87 -9.07 -0.67
C ARG A 160 8.97 -10.29 -1.59
N ALA A 161 8.66 -11.47 -1.06
CA ALA A 161 8.76 -12.71 -1.82
C ALA A 161 7.78 -12.74 -3.00
N SER A 162 6.54 -12.28 -2.80
CA SER A 162 5.53 -12.24 -3.84
C SER A 162 5.89 -11.25 -4.96
N LEU A 163 6.37 -10.05 -4.61
CA LEU A 163 6.79 -9.00 -5.56
C LEU A 163 8.11 -9.31 -6.28
N ALA A 164 8.93 -10.21 -5.73
CA ALA A 164 10.18 -10.64 -6.36
C ALA A 164 9.98 -11.52 -7.61
N ARG A 165 8.78 -12.06 -7.82
CA ARG A 165 8.44 -12.90 -8.98
C ARG A 165 8.33 -12.07 -10.27
N PRO A 166 8.75 -12.61 -11.44
CA PRO A 166 8.79 -11.85 -12.70
C PRO A 166 7.48 -11.14 -13.06
N ALA A 167 6.33 -11.81 -12.98
CA ALA A 167 5.02 -11.25 -13.30
C ALA A 167 4.48 -10.26 -12.25
N TRP A 168 5.19 -10.06 -11.13
CA TRP A 168 4.79 -9.18 -10.03
C TRP A 168 5.67 -7.92 -9.92
N LYS A 169 6.77 -7.87 -10.67
CA LYS A 169 7.60 -6.67 -10.82
C LYS A 169 6.96 -5.69 -11.80
N LEU A 170 7.16 -4.40 -11.59
CA LEU A 170 6.77 -3.40 -12.59
C LEU A 170 7.79 -3.38 -13.73
N PRO A 171 7.35 -3.18 -14.99
CA PRO A 171 5.96 -2.98 -15.41
C PRO A 171 5.15 -4.27 -15.64
N ALA A 172 5.75 -5.46 -15.56
CA ALA A 172 5.10 -6.74 -15.89
C ALA A 172 3.78 -7.00 -15.13
N ALA A 173 3.70 -6.61 -13.86
CA ALA A 173 2.49 -6.74 -13.05
C ALA A 173 1.30 -5.92 -13.58
N SER A 174 1.58 -4.77 -14.19
CA SER A 174 0.59 -3.93 -14.87
C SER A 174 1.31 -2.77 -15.55
N SER A 175 1.39 -2.80 -16.89
CA SER A 175 2.04 -1.71 -17.64
C SER A 175 1.31 -0.37 -17.44
N GLN A 176 -0.02 -0.38 -17.47
CA GLN A 176 -0.84 0.82 -17.24
C GLN A 176 -0.75 1.29 -15.78
N GLY A 177 -0.74 0.35 -14.82
CA GLY A 177 -0.55 0.66 -13.40
C GLY A 177 0.81 1.27 -13.12
N ALA A 178 1.88 0.75 -13.73
CA ALA A 178 3.24 1.31 -13.63
C ALA A 178 3.31 2.73 -14.19
N ALA A 179 2.71 2.97 -15.36
CA ALA A 179 2.67 4.29 -15.99
C ALA A 179 1.92 5.30 -15.10
N TRP A 180 0.76 4.94 -14.56
CA TRP A 180 0.02 5.78 -13.61
C TRP A 180 0.79 6.03 -12.31
N LEU A 181 1.46 5.01 -11.78
CA LEU A 181 2.19 5.09 -10.51
C LEU A 181 3.36 6.08 -10.60
N LEU A 182 4.09 6.05 -11.72
CA LEU A 182 5.36 6.77 -11.91
C LEU A 182 5.25 8.08 -12.72
N ARG A 183 4.06 8.47 -13.18
CA ARG A 183 3.90 9.76 -13.90
C ARG A 183 4.26 10.95 -12.99
N PRO A 184 4.68 12.12 -13.53
CA PRO A 184 4.85 13.34 -12.74
C PRO A 184 3.61 13.72 -11.90
N LEU A 185 3.82 14.44 -10.79
CA LEU A 185 2.70 14.89 -9.95
C LEU A 185 1.87 16.00 -10.60
N ASP A 186 2.52 16.88 -11.36
CA ASP A 186 1.91 18.07 -11.99
C ASP A 186 1.05 17.72 -13.22
N SER A 187 0.98 16.44 -13.57
CA SER A 187 0.09 15.91 -14.61
C SER A 187 -1.36 15.82 -14.10
N GLN A 188 -1.93 16.94 -13.64
CA GLN A 188 -3.37 17.06 -13.43
C GLN A 188 -4.06 17.38 -14.76
N HIS A 189 -4.32 16.32 -15.54
CA HIS A 189 -5.51 16.28 -16.38
C HIS A 189 -6.09 14.88 -16.30
N ASP A 190 -7.36 14.84 -15.91
CA ASP A 190 -8.20 13.68 -15.75
C ASP A 190 -8.24 12.83 -17.02
N ASP A 191 -8.04 11.53 -16.87
CA ASP A 191 -8.59 10.54 -17.80
C ASP A 191 -8.74 9.19 -17.09
N ASP A 192 -9.47 9.17 -15.97
CA ASP A 192 -10.03 7.92 -15.41
C ASP A 192 -11.47 7.69 -15.90
N SER A 193 -11.91 8.43 -16.92
CA SER A 193 -13.19 8.26 -17.61
C SER A 193 -13.09 7.46 -18.90
N ASN A 194 -12.31 6.36 -18.97
CA ASN A 194 -12.53 5.36 -20.04
C ASN A 194 -11.88 3.98 -19.82
N ALA A 195 -12.26 3.25 -18.77
CA ALA A 195 -11.90 1.83 -18.65
C ALA A 195 -13.09 0.87 -18.48
N ASN A 196 -14.34 1.34 -18.61
CA ASN A 196 -15.53 0.49 -18.66
C ASN A 196 -16.45 0.93 -19.80
N ALA A 197 -16.05 0.61 -21.03
CA ALA A 197 -16.98 0.47 -22.14
C ALA A 197 -16.47 -0.68 -23.03
N SER A 198 -16.96 -1.89 -22.75
CA SER A 198 -16.92 -2.99 -23.69
C SER A 198 -18.17 -3.84 -23.50
N ASN A 199 -18.90 -3.97 -24.61
CA ASN A 199 -19.92 -4.95 -24.94
C ASN A 199 -21.24 -4.92 -24.17
N ASP A 200 -22.24 -4.27 -24.79
CA ASP A 200 -23.43 -4.96 -25.28
C ASP A 200 -23.84 -4.38 -26.66
#